data_AF-A0A846HEC0-F1
#
_entry.id   AF-A0A846HEC0-F1
#
_cell.length_a   1.000
_cell.length_b   1.000
_cell.length_c   1.000
_cell.angle_alpha   90.00
_cell.angle_beta   90.00
_cell.angle_gamma   90.00
#
_symmetry.space_group_name_H-M   'P 1'
#
loop_
_entity.id
_entity.type
_entity.pdbx_description
1 polymer ?
#
loop_
_entity_poly.entity_id
_entity_poly.type
_entity_poly.pdbx_seq_one_letter_code
_entity_poly.pdbx_strand_id
1 'polypeptide(L)'
;MVSSNNFVSINDRTKNFAIRIIKACSFLDDKPGVCRTLGKQLLRSGTSIGANVREAQSAESNADFIHKLQISLKECRETQYWIEILIESETVHLTKFNSLLQEANEIGKILVVSINKLKLKQKPKS
;
A
#
# COMPACT_ATOMS: atom_id res chain seq x y z
N MET A 1 24.41 21.49 10.57
CA MET A 1 23.12 21.34 9.87
C MET A 1 22.28 20.36 10.65
N VAL A 2 21.16 20.79 11.20
CA VAL A 2 20.21 19.90 11.86
C VAL A 2 19.65 18.97 10.79
N SER A 3 19.98 17.68 10.87
CA SER A 3 19.31 16.64 10.10
C SER A 3 17.85 16.66 10.52
N SER A 4 17.02 17.41 9.79
CA SER A 4 15.56 17.39 9.95
C SER A 4 15.12 15.96 9.70
N ASN A 5 14.83 15.23 10.78
CA ASN A 5 14.29 13.89 10.71
C ASN A 5 12.86 14.04 10.15
N ASN A 6 12.75 14.03 8.82
CA ASN A 6 11.51 14.31 8.11
C ASN A 6 10.64 13.06 8.22
N PHE A 7 10.02 12.86 9.38
CA PHE A 7 9.15 11.74 9.64
C PHE A 7 7.92 11.85 8.75
N VAL A 8 7.91 11.11 7.65
CA VAL A 8 6.75 11.02 6.76
C VAL A 8 5.73 10.12 7.42
N SER A 9 4.53 10.64 7.67
CA SER A 9 3.44 9.87 8.27
C SER A 9 3.00 8.72 7.35
N ILE A 10 2.42 7.66 7.90
CA ILE A 10 1.86 6.57 7.08
C ILE A 10 0.73 7.06 6.15
N ASN A 11 -0.01 8.10 6.55
CA ASN A 11 -1.02 8.75 5.71
C ASN A 11 -0.39 9.40 4.47
N ASP A 12 0.68 10.19 4.66
CA ASP A 12 1.35 10.86 3.54
C ASP A 12 2.10 9.86 2.66
N ARG A 13 2.72 8.86 3.28
CA ARG A 13 3.44 7.78 2.58
C ARG A 13 2.50 7.01 1.66
N THR A 14 1.36 6.55 2.16
CA THR A 14 0.36 5.82 1.37
C THR A 14 -0.33 6.69 0.33
N LYS A 15 -0.56 7.99 0.60
CA LYS A 15 -1.05 8.96 -0.40
C LYS A 15 -0.05 9.13 -1.56
N ASN A 16 1.23 9.33 -1.24
CA ASN A 16 2.28 9.47 -2.25
C ASN A 16 2.43 8.17 -3.06
N PHE A 17 2.32 7.02 -2.41
CA PHE A 17 2.29 5.72 -3.08
C PHE A 17 1.10 5.59 -4.03
N ALA A 18 -0.11 5.96 -3.61
CA ALA A 18 -1.30 5.93 -4.48
C ALA A 18 -1.13 6.82 -5.73
N ILE A 19 -0.52 7.99 -5.61
CA ILE A 19 -0.19 8.86 -6.76
C ILE A 19 0.78 8.15 -7.73
N ARG A 20 1.79 7.44 -7.21
CA ARG A 20 2.72 6.67 -8.04
C ARG A 20 2.03 5.47 -8.70
N ILE A 21 1.12 4.80 -8.02
CA ILE A 21 0.27 3.74 -8.60
C ILE A 21 -0.56 4.29 -9.76
N ILE A 22 -1.22 5.45 -9.58
CA ILE A 22 -2.01 6.08 -10.67
C ILE A 22 -1.12 6.30 -11.90
N LYS A 23 0.07 6.88 -11.73
CA LYS A 23 1.01 7.11 -12.85
C LYS A 23 1.46 5.81 -13.52
N ALA A 24 1.73 4.77 -12.74
CA ALA A 24 2.09 3.46 -13.27
C ALA A 24 0.94 2.83 -14.05
N CYS A 25 -0.29 2.91 -13.53
CA CYS A 25 -1.47 2.40 -14.20
C CYS A 25 -1.85 3.19 -15.45
N SER A 26 -1.63 4.50 -15.50
CA SER A 26 -1.76 5.29 -16.73
C SER A 26 -0.83 4.76 -17.83
N PHE A 27 0.44 4.47 -17.50
CA PHE A 27 1.37 3.84 -18.44
C PHE A 27 0.91 2.44 -18.90
N LEU A 28 0.28 1.66 -18.03
CA LEU A 28 -0.28 0.35 -18.39
C LEU A 28 -1.53 0.46 -19.28
N ASP A 29 -2.31 1.53 -19.13
CA ASP A 29 -3.57 1.73 -19.86
C ASP A 29 -3.36 2.12 -21.33
N ASP A 30 -2.18 2.67 -21.67
CA ASP A 30 -1.77 2.98 -23.03
C ASP A 30 -1.74 1.74 -23.94
N LYS A 31 -1.61 0.54 -23.36
CA LYS A 31 -1.59 -0.74 -24.08
C LYS A 31 -2.88 -1.55 -23.81
N PRO A 32 -3.77 -1.75 -24.81
CA PRO A 32 -4.96 -2.56 -24.63
C PRO A 32 -4.63 -4.04 -24.34
N GLY A 33 -5.62 -4.80 -23.85
CA GLY A 33 -5.47 -6.22 -23.55
C GLY A 33 -5.03 -6.51 -22.11
N VAL A 34 -4.16 -7.50 -21.93
CA VAL A 34 -3.73 -8.01 -20.61
C VAL A 34 -3.15 -6.90 -19.73
N CYS A 35 -2.30 -6.03 -20.31
CA CYS A 35 -1.66 -4.92 -19.62
C CYS A 35 -2.68 -3.98 -18.97
N ARG A 36 -3.68 -3.51 -19.72
CA ARG A 36 -4.80 -2.70 -19.22
C ARG A 36 -5.60 -3.42 -18.14
N THR A 37 -5.92 -4.69 -18.33
CA THR A 37 -6.72 -5.46 -17.38
C THR A 37 -6.01 -5.62 -16.04
N LEU A 38 -4.72 -5.97 -16.05
CA LEU A 38 -3.91 -6.05 -14.84
C LEU A 38 -3.70 -4.66 -14.20
N GLY A 39 -3.51 -3.63 -15.02
CA GLY A 39 -3.40 -2.24 -14.57
C GLY A 39 -4.62 -1.77 -13.77
N LYS A 40 -5.83 -2.20 -14.12
CA LYS A 40 -7.06 -1.92 -13.35
C LYS A 40 -7.06 -2.60 -11.99
N GLN A 41 -6.57 -3.85 -11.89
CA GLN A 41 -6.46 -4.56 -10.61
C GLN A 41 -5.45 -3.90 -9.69
N LEU A 42 -4.28 -3.53 -10.24
CA LEU A 42 -3.25 -2.77 -9.53
C LEU A 42 -3.76 -1.39 -9.08
N LEU A 43 -4.49 -0.69 -9.93
CA LEU A 43 -5.03 0.64 -9.61
C LEU A 43 -5.96 0.58 -8.40
N ARG A 44 -6.89 -0.40 -8.40
CA ARG A 44 -7.87 -0.57 -7.33
C ARG A 44 -7.18 -0.92 -6.01
N SER A 45 -6.34 -1.96 -6.01
CA SER A 45 -5.66 -2.40 -4.78
C SER A 45 -4.68 -1.34 -4.26
N GLY A 46 -3.83 -0.79 -5.12
CA GLY A 46 -2.79 0.16 -4.72
C GLY A 46 -3.32 1.49 -4.18
N THR A 47 -4.45 1.98 -4.68
CA THR A 47 -5.10 3.19 -4.15
C THR A 47 -5.91 2.92 -2.88
N SER A 48 -6.46 1.71 -2.74
CA SER A 48 -7.25 1.30 -1.57
C SER A 48 -6.44 1.20 -0.28
N ILE A 49 -5.12 0.99 -0.36
CA ILE A 49 -4.21 1.04 0.80
C ILE A 49 -4.36 2.37 1.54
N GLY A 50 -4.10 3.50 0.85
CA GLY A 50 -4.18 4.82 1.45
C GLY A 50 -5.59 5.23 1.84
N ALA A 51 -6.61 4.78 1.09
CA ALA A 51 -8.01 5.01 1.43
C ALA A 51 -8.37 4.40 2.81
N ASN A 52 -7.99 3.13 3.04
CA ASN A 52 -8.27 2.45 4.31
C ASN A 52 -7.42 3.00 5.47
N VAL A 53 -6.16 3.40 5.23
CA VAL A 53 -5.34 4.09 6.25
C VAL A 53 -5.96 5.41 6.67
N ARG A 54 -6.51 6.17 5.71
CA ARG A 54 -7.21 7.42 5.98
C ARG A 54 -8.53 7.18 6.71
N GLU A 55 -9.31 6.17 6.30
CA GLU A 55 -10.57 5.81 6.98
C GLU A 55 -10.33 5.39 8.43
N ALA A 56 -9.23 4.68 8.71
CA ALA A 56 -8.83 4.33 10.07
C ALA A 56 -8.69 5.58 10.98
N GLN A 57 -8.34 6.76 10.44
CA GLN A 57 -8.23 7.99 11.26
C GLN A 57 -9.58 8.45 11.83
N SER A 58 -10.69 8.00 11.26
CA SER A 58 -12.05 8.28 11.70
C SER A 58 -12.69 7.11 12.45
N ALA A 59 -11.89 6.12 12.88
CA ALA A 59 -12.40 4.92 13.53
C ALA A 59 -13.11 5.21 14.86
N GLU A 60 -14.22 4.53 15.10
CA GLU A 60 -15.06 4.71 16.30
C GLU A 60 -14.55 3.92 17.51
N SER A 61 -13.63 2.98 17.29
CA SER A 61 -13.02 2.17 18.34
C SER A 61 -11.63 1.68 17.96
N ASN A 62 -10.86 1.20 18.93
CA ASN A 62 -9.57 0.57 18.65
C ASN A 62 -9.71 -0.71 17.81
N ALA A 63 -10.83 -1.44 17.93
CA ALA A 63 -11.08 -2.64 17.13
C ALA A 63 -11.34 -2.27 15.67
N ASP A 64 -12.17 -1.24 15.43
CA ASP A 64 -12.42 -0.71 14.09
C ASP A 64 -11.15 -0.13 13.46
N PHE A 65 -10.35 0.62 14.23
CA PHE A 65 -9.05 1.13 13.77
C PHE A 65 -8.14 0.00 13.26
N ILE A 66 -8.01 -1.08 14.04
CA ILE A 66 -7.22 -2.26 13.65
C ILE A 66 -7.83 -2.92 12.41
N HIS A 67 -9.15 -3.06 12.35
CA HIS A 67 -9.85 -3.67 11.23
C HIS A 67 -9.56 -2.93 9.91
N LYS A 68 -9.66 -1.59 9.90
CA LYS A 68 -9.32 -0.76 8.74
C LYS A 68 -7.86 -0.89 8.32
N LEU A 69 -6.93 -0.95 9.28
CA LEU A 69 -5.52 -1.22 8.98
C LEU A 69 -5.29 -2.63 8.41
N GLN A 70 -6.05 -3.63 8.85
CA GLN A 70 -5.99 -4.99 8.29
C GLN A 70 -6.50 -5.03 6.84
N ILE A 71 -7.55 -4.27 6.51
CA ILE A 71 -7.99 -4.11 5.12
C ILE A 71 -6.87 -3.47 4.31
N SER A 72 -6.29 -2.35 4.78
CA SER A 72 -5.14 -1.73 4.10
C SER A 72 -3.98 -2.71 3.87
N LEU A 73 -3.69 -3.60 4.83
CA LEU A 73 -2.64 -4.62 4.68
C LEU A 73 -3.01 -5.68 3.64
N LYS A 74 -4.28 -6.07 3.55
CA LYS A 74 -4.77 -6.98 2.50
C LYS A 74 -4.58 -6.34 1.11
N GLU A 75 -5.00 -5.10 0.94
CA GLU A 75 -4.82 -4.34 -0.31
C GLU A 75 -3.34 -4.17 -0.66
N CYS A 76 -2.48 -4.00 0.35
CA CYS A 76 -1.03 -3.94 0.15
C CYS A 76 -0.46 -5.25 -0.40
N ARG A 77 -0.93 -6.40 0.10
CA ARG A 77 -0.51 -7.72 -0.40
C ARG A 77 -0.98 -8.00 -1.81
N GLU A 78 -2.23 -7.63 -2.12
CA GLU A 78 -2.74 -7.72 -3.49
C GLU A 78 -1.95 -6.83 -4.45
N THR A 79 -1.59 -5.61 -4.01
CA THR A 79 -0.76 -4.68 -4.78
C THR A 79 0.63 -5.25 -5.05
N GLN A 80 1.29 -5.83 -4.04
CA GLN A 80 2.59 -6.50 -4.18
C GLN A 80 2.52 -7.61 -5.22
N TYR A 81 1.52 -8.48 -5.10
CA TYR A 81 1.29 -9.58 -6.03
C TYR A 81 1.13 -9.09 -7.47
N TRP A 82 0.32 -8.04 -7.71
CA TRP A 82 0.16 -7.53 -9.07
C TRP A 82 1.45 -6.90 -9.64
N ILE A 83 2.25 -6.23 -8.80
CA ILE A 83 3.54 -5.69 -9.25
C ILE A 83 4.51 -6.84 -9.59
N GLU A 84 4.57 -7.89 -8.76
CA GLU A 84 5.37 -9.10 -9.02
C GLU A 84 4.95 -9.76 -10.33
N ILE A 85 3.65 -10.02 -10.54
CA ILE A 85 3.13 -10.60 -11.78
C ILE A 85 3.48 -9.74 -13.00
N LEU A 86 3.36 -8.41 -12.92
CA LEU A 86 3.71 -7.52 -14.04
C LEU A 86 5.21 -7.60 -14.40
N ILE A 87 6.08 -7.73 -13.40
CA ILE A 87 7.53 -7.85 -13.58
C ILE A 87 7.90 -9.24 -14.12
N GLU A 88 7.42 -10.30 -13.47
CA GLU A 88 7.77 -11.70 -13.80
C GLU A 88 7.17 -12.17 -15.14
N SER A 89 6.04 -11.61 -15.56
CA SER A 89 5.48 -11.84 -16.90
C SER A 89 6.15 -11.00 -17.99
N GLU A 90 7.16 -10.21 -17.64
CA GLU A 90 7.85 -9.27 -18.55
C GLU A 90 6.92 -8.22 -19.18
N THR A 91 5.70 -8.05 -18.65
CA THR A 91 4.75 -7.01 -19.08
C THR A 91 5.34 -5.61 -18.84
N VAL A 92 6.15 -5.46 -17.80
CA VAL A 92 6.92 -4.25 -17.49
C VAL A 92 8.36 -4.58 -17.15
N HIS A 93 9.27 -3.65 -17.43
CA HIS A 93 10.66 -3.78 -16.98
C HIS A 93 10.77 -3.60 -15.46
N LEU A 94 11.54 -4.48 -14.82
CA LEU A 94 11.89 -4.41 -13.39
C LEU A 94 12.34 -3.00 -12.98
N THR A 95 13.19 -2.34 -13.78
CA THR A 95 13.72 -1.00 -13.49
C THR A 95 12.64 0.07 -13.32
N LYS A 96 11.47 -0.09 -13.98
CA LYS A 96 10.34 0.84 -13.88
C LYS A 96 9.49 0.60 -12.62
N PHE A 97 9.36 -0.64 -12.17
CA PHE A 97 8.41 -1.03 -11.11
C PHE A 97 9.08 -1.44 -9.79
N ASN A 98 10.39 -1.68 -9.76
CA ASN A 98 11.10 -2.11 -8.56
C ASN A 98 10.93 -1.12 -7.39
N SER A 99 10.98 0.19 -7.67
CA SER A 99 10.79 1.20 -6.63
C SER A 99 9.35 1.23 -6.08
N LEU A 100 8.35 0.77 -6.85
CA LEU A 100 6.97 0.62 -6.37
C LEU A 100 6.85 -0.61 -5.48
N LEU A 101 7.44 -1.73 -5.90
CA LEU A 101 7.45 -2.97 -5.10
C LEU A 101 8.14 -2.76 -3.75
N GLN A 102 9.31 -2.10 -3.76
CA GLN A 102 10.03 -1.75 -2.54
C GLN A 102 9.18 -0.88 -1.60
N GLU A 103 8.49 0.13 -2.14
CA GLU A 103 7.64 0.99 -1.34
C GLU A 103 6.43 0.23 -0.77
N ALA A 104 5.80 -0.64 -1.56
CA ALA A 104 4.72 -1.50 -1.09
C ALA A 104 5.20 -2.43 0.05
N ASN A 105 6.40 -3.00 -0.07
CA ASN A 105 7.01 -3.83 0.97
C ASN A 105 7.22 -3.05 2.27
N GLU A 106 7.72 -1.82 2.20
CA GLU A 106 7.93 -1.00 3.39
C GLU A 106 6.61 -0.56 4.03
N ILE A 107 5.60 -0.18 3.24
CA ILE A 107 4.25 0.10 3.73
C ILE A 107 3.68 -1.14 4.44
N GLY A 108 3.79 -2.32 3.82
CA GLY A 108 3.33 -3.58 4.41
C GLY A 108 3.97 -3.88 5.76
N LYS A 109 5.30 -3.70 5.88
CA LYS A 109 6.02 -3.86 7.15
C LYS A 109 5.50 -2.90 8.22
N ILE A 110 5.30 -1.63 7.89
CA ILE A 110 4.78 -0.62 8.83
C ILE A 110 3.37 -0.99 9.30
N LEU A 111 2.50 -1.41 8.39
CA LEU A 111 1.14 -1.83 8.74
C LEU A 111 1.16 -3.04 9.69
N VAL A 112 1.97 -4.06 9.39
CA VAL A 112 2.11 -5.25 10.26
C VAL A 112 2.57 -4.87 11.66
N VAL A 113 3.64 -4.08 11.77
CA VAL A 113 4.18 -3.63 13.07
C VAL A 113 3.14 -2.81 13.83
N SER A 114 2.44 -1.91 13.15
CA SER A 114 1.39 -1.07 13.75
C SER A 114 0.24 -1.90 14.30
N ILE A 115 -0.29 -2.83 13.50
CA ILE A 115 -1.38 -3.74 13.89
C ILE A 115 -0.97 -4.59 15.10
N ASN A 116 0.20 -5.20 15.06
CA ASN A 116 0.67 -6.07 16.14
C ASN A 116 0.85 -5.29 17.45
N LYS A 117 1.43 -4.09 17.38
CA LYS A 117 1.59 -3.21 18.54
C LYS A 117 0.24 -2.83 19.17
N LEU A 118 -0.77 -2.55 18.36
CA LEU A 118 -2.12 -2.21 18.84
C LEU A 118 -2.82 -3.41 19.47
N LYS A 119 -2.72 -4.61 18.87
CA LYS A 119 -3.27 -5.85 19.44
C LYS A 119 -2.65 -6.19 20.81
N LEU A 120 -1.35 -5.97 20.97
CA LEU A 120 -0.68 -6.20 22.26
C LEU A 120 -1.19 -5.26 23.36
N LYS A 121 -1.52 -4.01 23.02
CA LYS A 121 -2.09 -3.04 23.96
C LYS A 121 -3.53 -3.36 24.39
N GLN A 122 -4.27 -4.15 23.60
CA GLN A 122 -5.65 -4.54 23.91
C GLN A 122 -5.76 -5.77 24.82
N LYS A 123 -4.67 -6.54 25.02
CA LYS A 123 -4.71 -7.66 25.95
C LYS A 123 -4.84 -7.13 27.38
N PRO A 124 -5.81 -7.60 28.19
CA PRO A 124 -5.86 -7.24 29.60
C PRO A 124 -4.54 -7.62 30.26
N LYS A 125 -4.00 -6.74 31.12
CA LYS A 125 -2.88 -7.10 31.99
C LYS A 125 -3.36 -8.22 32.91
N SER A 126 -2.84 -9.42 32.69
CA SER A 126 -2.97 -10.57 33.58
C SER A 126 -2.41 -10.25 34.96
#